data_AF-A0A1G7BNR3-F1
#
_entry.id   AF-A0A1G7BNR3-F1
#
_cell.length_a   1.000
_cell.length_b   1.000
_cell.length_c   1.000
_cell.angle_alpha   90.00
_cell.angle_beta   90.00
_cell.angle_gamma   90.00
#
_symmetry.space_group_name_H-M   'P 1'
#
loop_
_entity.id
_entity.type
_entity.pdbx_description
1 polymer ?
#
loop_
_entity_poly.entity_id
_entity_poly.type
_entity_poly.pdbx_seq_one_letter_code
_entity_poly.pdbx_strand_id
1 'polypeptide(L)'
;MRTSLNSIAQTDALLHKKLRPADTLLMEVKTMLDADFQNNILAQQQVYTLVQQYSRKQLKIEIEAVHGQLFTSPGHLSFRQKIARIFLNR
;
A
#
# COMPACT_ATOMS: atom_id res chain seq x y z
N MET A 1 20.66 -4.47 10.01
CA MET A 1 20.89 -3.37 10.98
C MET A 1 19.97 -3.56 12.16
N ARG A 2 20.46 -3.53 13.42
CA ARG A 2 19.58 -3.44 14.60
C ARG A 2 19.16 -1.97 14.75
N THR A 3 18.12 -1.57 14.04
CA THR A 3 17.42 -0.30 14.32
C THR A 3 16.65 -0.45 15.62
N SER A 4 16.65 0.59 16.47
CA SER A 4 15.82 0.57 17.67
C SER A 4 14.34 0.49 17.29
N LEU A 5 13.51 -0.22 18.05
CA LEU A 5 12.07 -0.33 17.78
C LEU A 5 11.40 1.06 17.73
N ASN A 6 11.89 2.01 18.52
CA ASN A 6 11.43 3.39 18.48
C ASN A 6 11.77 4.08 17.16
N SER A 7 12.97 3.85 16.62
CA SER A 7 13.36 4.41 15.32
C SER A 7 12.48 3.88 14.20
N ILE A 8 12.13 2.59 14.22
CA ILE A 8 11.21 2.00 13.24
C ILE A 8 9.84 2.67 13.36
N ALA A 9 9.26 2.71 14.57
CA ALA A 9 7.94 3.31 14.79
C ALA A 9 7.86 4.79 14.37
N GLN A 10 8.93 5.57 14.61
CA GLN A 10 9.02 6.97 14.18
C GLN A 10 9.09 7.10 12.66
N THR A 11 9.88 6.25 12.00
CA THR A 11 9.97 6.19 10.54
C THR A 11 8.63 5.79 9.91
N ASP A 12 7.95 4.78 10.45
CA ASP A 12 6.59 4.39 10.01
C ASP A 12 5.63 5.58 10.12
N ALA A 13 5.60 6.24 11.28
CA ALA A 13 4.72 7.38 11.52
C ALA A 13 5.01 8.53 10.55
N LEU A 14 6.28 8.79 10.24
CA LEU A 14 6.69 9.78 9.25
C LEU A 14 6.22 9.41 7.83
N LEU A 15 6.55 8.20 7.36
CA LEU A 15 6.22 7.72 6.02
C LEU A 15 4.71 7.66 5.77
N HIS A 16 3.93 7.36 6.82
CA HIS A 16 2.46 7.34 6.77
C HIS A 16 1.79 8.68 7.10
N LYS A 17 2.56 9.77 7.27
CA LYS A 17 2.05 11.12 7.61
C LYS A 17 1.17 11.14 8.87
N LYS A 18 1.51 10.33 9.87
CA LYS A 18 0.80 10.20 11.15
C LYS A 18 1.43 11.01 12.28
N LEU A 19 2.55 11.69 12.03
CA LEU A 19 3.21 12.56 13.00
C LEU A 19 2.46 13.88 13.18
N ARG A 20 2.52 14.44 14.40
CA ARG A 20 2.09 15.82 14.65
C ARG A 20 3.09 16.78 13.98
N PRO A 21 2.68 17.99 13.59
CA PRO A 21 3.56 18.94 12.91
C PRO A 21 4.90 19.21 13.61
N ALA A 22 4.89 19.33 14.94
CA ALA A 22 6.12 19.52 15.73
C ALA A 22 7.05 18.31 15.67
N ASP A 23 6.50 17.09 15.68
CA ASP A 23 7.29 15.85 15.60
C ASP A 23 7.86 15.66 14.19
N THR A 24 7.12 16.10 13.16
CA THR A 24 7.62 16.12 11.77
C THR A 24 8.84 17.03 11.63
N LEU A 25 8.79 18.25 12.20
CA LEU A 25 9.91 19.18 12.16
C LEU A 25 11.16 18.60 12.85
N LEU A 26 10.99 17.97 14.01
CA LEU A 26 12.08 17.31 14.73
C LEU A 26 12.69 16.17 13.90
N MET A 27 11.85 15.42 13.18
CA MET A 27 12.31 14.36 12.28
C MET A 27 13.07 14.91 11.08
N GLU A 28 12.61 16.01 10.47
CA GLU A 28 13.32 16.68 9.37
C GLU A 28 14.72 17.13 9.81
N VAL A 29 14.82 17.79 10.96
CA VAL A 29 16.12 18.19 11.53
C VAL A 29 17.00 16.95 11.79
N LYS A 30 16.44 15.88 12.36
CA LYS A 30 17.17 14.64 12.61
C LYS A 30 17.70 14.01 11.31
N THR A 31 16.92 14.02 10.23
CA THR A 31 17.37 13.50 8.92
C THR A 31 18.50 14.33 8.31
N MET A 32 18.58 15.62 8.62
CA MET A 32 19.69 16.47 8.15
C MET A 32 20.98 16.24 8.93
N LEU A 33 20.87 15.83 10.20
CA LEU A 33 22.01 15.66 11.10
C LEU A 33 22.55 14.22 11.14
N ASP A 34 21.70 13.24 10.84
CA ASP A 34 22.00 11.81 10.95
C ASP A 34 21.79 11.11 9.60
N ALA A 35 22.90 10.93 8.87
CA ALA A 35 22.91 10.27 7.56
C ALA A 35 22.48 8.80 7.63
N ASP A 36 22.80 8.09 8.72
CA ASP A 36 22.38 6.70 8.90
C ASP A 36 20.87 6.62 9.11
N PHE A 37 20.30 7.55 9.86
CA PHE A 37 18.86 7.66 10.02
C PHE A 37 18.16 7.96 8.69
N GLN A 38 18.70 8.88 7.88
CA GLN A 38 18.18 9.16 6.54
C GLN A 38 18.24 7.92 5.64
N ASN A 39 19.35 7.18 5.64
CA ASN A 39 19.52 5.95 4.86
C ASN A 39 18.49 4.87 5.27
N ASN A 40 18.21 4.75 6.57
CA ASN A 40 17.19 3.84 7.06
C ASN A 40 15.79 4.19 6.56
N ILE A 41 15.42 5.48 6.55
CA ILE A 41 14.13 5.94 6.02
C ILE A 41 14.02 5.62 4.53
N LEU A 42 15.06 5.89 3.74
CA LEU A 42 15.08 5.62 2.31
C LEU A 42 14.94 4.12 2.01
N ALA A 43 15.68 3.27 2.72
CA ALA A 43 15.59 1.82 2.57
C ALA A 43 14.17 1.32 2.89
N GLN A 44 13.57 1.83 3.97
CA GLN A 44 12.22 1.46 4.36
C GLN A 44 11.16 1.91 3.34
N GLN A 45 11.29 3.13 2.80
CA GLN A 45 10.42 3.63 1.73
C GLN A 45 10.52 2.77 0.46
N GLN A 46 11.73 2.31 0.10
CA GLN A 46 11.94 1.40 -1.03
C GLN A 46 11.25 0.05 -0.80
N VAL A 47 11.37 -0.53 0.40
CA VAL A 47 10.69 -1.78 0.75
C VAL A 47 9.19 -1.63 0.64
N TYR A 48 8.61 -0.56 1.19
CA TYR A 48 7.17 -0.30 1.08
C TYR A 48 6.71 -0.14 -0.37
N THR A 49 7.49 0.57 -1.19
CA THR A 49 7.20 0.72 -2.62
C THR A 49 7.17 -0.63 -3.32
N LEU A 50 8.15 -1.49 -3.05
CA LEU A 50 8.25 -2.82 -3.65
C LEU A 50 7.10 -3.73 -3.21
N VAL A 51 6.77 -3.74 -1.92
CA VAL A 51 5.62 -4.49 -1.39
C VAL A 51 4.31 -3.99 -1.99
N GLN A 52 4.14 -2.67 -2.13
CA GLN A 52 2.94 -2.09 -2.73
C GLN A 52 2.82 -2.46 -4.22
N GLN A 53 3.91 -2.40 -4.97
CA GLN A 53 3.91 -2.78 -6.39
C GLN A 53 3.61 -4.27 -6.57
N TYR A 54 4.22 -5.13 -5.75
CA TYR A 54 3.97 -6.55 -5.78
C TYR A 54 2.52 -6.89 -5.43
N SER A 55 2.01 -6.35 -4.31
CA SER A 55 0.62 -6.56 -3.88
C SER A 55 -0.39 -6.05 -4.91
N ARG A 56 -0.12 -4.94 -5.61
CA ARG A 56 -0.97 -4.47 -6.73
C ARG A 56 -1.01 -5.45 -7.89
N LYS A 57 0.13 -6.07 -8.24
CA LYS A 57 0.17 -7.12 -9.29
C LYS A 57 -0.64 -8.34 -8.86
N GLN A 58 -0.45 -8.78 -7.62
CA GLN A 58 -1.18 -9.92 -7.07
C GLN A 58 -2.69 -9.67 -7.03
N LEU A 59 -3.11 -8.50 -6.54
CA LEU A 59 -4.51 -8.10 -6.52
C LEU A 59 -5.12 -8.07 -7.93
N LYS A 60 -4.37 -7.60 -8.93
CA LYS A 60 -4.82 -7.62 -10.32
C LYS A 60 -5.07 -9.05 -10.83
N ILE A 61 -4.14 -9.97 -10.55
CA ILE A 61 -4.28 -11.40 -10.92
C ILE A 61 -5.52 -12.00 -10.26
N GLU A 62 -5.75 -11.71 -8.98
CA GLU A 62 -6.91 -12.21 -8.25
C GLU A 62 -8.23 -11.67 -8.82
N ILE A 63 -8.28 -10.37 -9.15
CA ILE A 63 -9.44 -9.76 -9.80
C ILE A 63 -9.70 -10.39 -11.18
N GLU A 64 -8.66 -10.61 -11.98
CA GLU A 64 -8.79 -11.26 -13.29
C GLU A 64 -9.26 -12.71 -13.16
N ALA A 65 -8.77 -13.46 -12.17
CA ALA A 65 -9.21 -14.82 -11.90
C ALA A 65 -10.69 -14.87 -11.49
N VAL A 66 -11.11 -14.00 -10.56
CA VAL A 66 -12.52 -13.88 -10.15
C VAL A 66 -13.40 -13.46 -11.34
N HIS A 67 -12.93 -12.51 -12.16
CA HIS A 67 -13.63 -12.11 -13.36
C HIS A 67 -13.82 -13.29 -14.33
N GLY A 68 -12.76 -14.06 -14.60
CA GLY A 68 -12.84 -15.24 -15.46
C GLY A 68 -13.81 -16.29 -14.94
N GLN A 69 -13.80 -16.55 -13.63
CA GLN A 69 -14.75 -17.48 -13.01
C GLN A 69 -16.21 -17.00 -13.19
N LEU A 70 -16.50 -15.76 -12.82
CA LEU A 70 -17.85 -15.21 -12.81
C LEU A 70 -18.41 -14.94 -14.21
N PHE A 71 -17.56 -14.51 -15.15
CA PHE A 71 -18.01 -14.04 -16.46
C PHE A 71 -17.81 -15.02 -17.62
N THR A 72 -17.03 -16.09 -17.43
CA THR A 72 -16.80 -17.10 -18.48
C THR A 72 -17.55 -18.40 -18.20
N SER A 73 -17.75 -18.77 -16.93
CA SER A 73 -18.47 -20.00 -16.59
C SER A 73 -19.98 -19.87 -16.85
N PRO A 74 -20.63 -20.88 -17.48
CA PRO A 74 -22.08 -20.87 -17.72
C PRO A 74 -22.91 -20.88 -16.42
N GLY A 75 -22.35 -21.36 -15.30
CA GLY A 75 -23.05 -21.45 -14.01
C GLY A 75 -23.36 -20.11 -13.32
N HIS A 76 -22.77 -18.99 -13.76
CA HIS A 76 -22.91 -17.68 -13.13
C HIS A 76 -23.69 -16.65 -13.98
N LEU A 77 -24.47 -17.11 -14.96
CA LEU A 77 -25.23 -16.25 -15.89
C LEU A 77 -26.19 -15.28 -15.16
N SER A 78 -26.94 -15.78 -14.18
CA SER A 78 -27.91 -14.97 -13.41
C SER A 78 -27.25 -13.87 -12.59
N PHE A 79 -26.05 -14.13 -12.07
CA PHE A 79 -25.24 -13.15 -11.35
C PHE A 79 -24.73 -12.05 -12.30
N ARG A 80 -24.20 -12.43 -13.46
CA ARG A 80 -23.78 -11.47 -14.50
C ARG A 80 -24.91 -10.54 -14.92
N GLN A 81 -26.10 -11.11 -15.15
CA GLN A 81 -27.29 -10.33 -15.56
C GLN A 81 -27.75 -9.35 -14.47
N LYS A 82 -27.69 -9.75 -13.19
CA LYS A 82 -27.98 -8.83 -12.06
C LYS A 82 -27.00 -7.67 -12.03
N ILE A 83 -25.70 -7.93 -12.15
CA ILE A 83 -24.68 -6.88 -12.20
C ILE A 83 -24.90 -5.96 -13.40
N ALA A 84 -25.09 -6.51 -14.60
CA ALA A 84 -25.32 -5.71 -15.80
C ALA A 84 -26.52 -4.77 -15.66
N ARG A 85 -27.62 -5.23 -15.03
CA ARG A 85 -28.80 -4.39 -14.75
C ARG A 85 -28.52 -3.21 -13.82
N ILE A 86 -27.58 -3.32 -12.89
CA ILE A 86 -27.20 -2.19 -12.00
C ILE A 86 -26.60 -1.04 -12.82
N PHE A 87 -25.85 -1.37 -13.89
CA PHE A 87 -25.19 -0.38 -14.73
C PHE A 87 -26.02 0.05 -15.97
N LEU A 88 -26.99 -0.75 -16.38
CA LEU A 88 -27.88 -0.47 -17.52
C LEU A 88 -29.13 0.36 -17.15
N ASN A 89 -29.50 0.45 -15.87
CA ASN A 89 -30.64 1.25 -15.39
C ASN A 89 -30.24 2.69 -15.00
N ARG A 90 -29.28 3.29 -15.71
CA ARG A 90 -28.94 4.72 -15.60
C ARG A 90 -29.25 5.42 -16.91
#